data_AF-A0AA35UKF4-F1
#
_entry.id   AF-A0AA35UKF4-F1
#
_cell.length_a   1.000
_cell.length_b   1.000
_cell.length_c   1.000
_cell.angle_alpha   90.00
_cell.angle_beta   90.00
_cell.angle_gamma   90.00
#
_symmetry.space_group_name_H-M   'P 1'
#
loop_
_entity.id
_entity.type
_entity.pdbx_description
1 polymer ?
#
loop_
_entity_poly.entity_id
_entity_poly.type
_entity_poly.pdbx_seq_one_letter_code
_entity_poly.pdbx_strand_id
1 'polypeptide(L)'
;MALNDPNLGLAYGWAQGEHNWNGGMDANLKRLGAVVGLSVKDRDLATPPATPVDGDRYIVPAAATGAWAGRTDQIAVRIAGAWEYHAPKIGWTCFVEDEGVLSVYKATGWSPGIAV
;
A
#
# COMPACT_ATOMS: atom_id res chain seq x y z
N MET A 1 -7.36 -20.86 -9.75
CA MET A 1 -6.55 -20.06 -10.69
C MET A 1 -5.87 -18.97 -9.90
N ALA A 2 -4.68 -18.53 -10.32
CA ALA A 2 -4.00 -17.42 -9.65
C ALA A 2 -4.84 -16.13 -9.74
N LEU A 3 -4.75 -15.29 -8.72
CA LEU A 3 -5.24 -13.91 -8.71
C LEU A 3 -4.14 -12.99 -9.20
N ASN A 4 -4.48 -11.74 -9.55
CA ASN A 4 -3.50 -10.73 -9.92
C ASN A 4 -3.51 -9.60 -8.89
N ASP A 5 -2.33 -9.12 -8.49
CA ASP A 5 -2.23 -7.90 -7.71
C ASP A 5 -2.79 -6.72 -8.54
N PRO A 6 -3.51 -5.80 -7.91
CA PRO A 6 -4.24 -4.77 -8.62
C PRO A 6 -3.36 -3.62 -9.15
N ASN A 7 -2.13 -3.48 -8.68
CA ASN A 7 -1.28 -2.33 -9.00
C ASN A 7 -0.26 -2.64 -10.11
N LEU A 8 0.32 -3.85 -10.13
CA LEU A 8 1.30 -4.26 -11.13
C LEU A 8 0.86 -5.46 -11.98
N GLY A 9 -0.26 -6.11 -11.66
CA GLY A 9 -0.75 -7.28 -12.39
C GLY A 9 0.08 -8.55 -12.17
N LEU A 10 0.86 -8.62 -11.09
CA LEU A 10 1.64 -9.79 -10.68
C LEU A 10 0.68 -10.89 -10.21
N ALA A 11 0.82 -12.08 -10.77
CA ALA A 11 0.04 -13.23 -10.35
C ALA A 11 0.43 -13.67 -8.92
N TYR A 12 -0.54 -14.16 -8.13
CA TYR A 12 -0.34 -14.77 -6.81
C TYR A 12 -1.46 -15.79 -6.51
N GLY A 13 -1.32 -16.62 -5.48
CA GLY A 13 -2.41 -17.50 -4.99
C GLY A 13 -2.61 -18.77 -5.81
N TRP A 14 -1.53 -19.40 -6.26
CA TRP A 14 -1.59 -20.68 -6.99
C TRP A 14 -2.01 -21.86 -6.08
N ALA A 15 -2.77 -22.79 -6.66
CA ALA A 15 -3.52 -23.79 -5.90
C ALA A 15 -2.92 -25.22 -5.85
N GLN A 16 -2.00 -25.59 -6.75
CA GLN A 16 -1.53 -26.99 -6.88
C GLN A 16 0.00 -27.10 -6.90
N GLY A 17 0.58 -27.93 -6.01
CA GLY A 17 1.99 -28.35 -6.06
C GLY A 17 2.99 -27.46 -5.29
N GLU A 18 2.55 -26.40 -4.64
CA GLU A 18 3.42 -25.33 -4.09
C GLU A 18 3.36 -25.19 -2.55
N HIS A 19 3.09 -26.29 -1.85
CA HIS A 19 2.97 -26.29 -0.40
C HIS A 19 4.30 -25.87 0.28
N ASN A 20 4.21 -25.09 1.35
CA ASN A 20 5.28 -24.56 2.21
C ASN A 20 6.00 -23.28 1.75
N TRP A 21 5.97 -22.91 0.47
CA TRP A 21 6.62 -21.66 -0.01
C TRP A 21 5.63 -20.64 -0.61
N ASN A 22 4.48 -21.09 -1.12
CA ASN A 22 3.52 -20.23 -1.82
C ASN A 22 3.03 -19.05 -0.97
N GLY A 23 2.66 -19.27 0.29
CA GLY A 23 2.15 -18.18 1.15
C GLY A 23 3.16 -17.05 1.35
N GLY A 24 4.45 -17.38 1.46
CA GLY A 24 5.52 -16.38 1.54
C GLY A 24 5.74 -15.65 0.21
N MET A 25 5.68 -16.38 -0.91
CA MET A 25 5.79 -15.79 -2.24
C MET A 25 4.62 -14.86 -2.56
N ASP A 26 3.39 -15.27 -2.24
CA ASP A 26 2.19 -14.45 -2.40
C ASP A 26 2.31 -13.14 -1.63
N ALA A 27 2.77 -13.19 -0.38
CA ALA A 27 3.01 -12.00 0.42
C ALA A 27 4.08 -11.08 -0.21
N ASN A 28 5.15 -11.65 -0.76
CA ASN A 28 6.21 -10.88 -1.43
C ASN A 28 5.72 -10.22 -2.72
N LEU A 29 4.95 -10.94 -3.55
CA LEU A 29 4.43 -10.42 -4.81
C LEU A 29 3.40 -9.31 -4.59
N LYS A 30 2.46 -9.50 -3.65
CA LYS A 30 1.54 -8.43 -3.25
C LYS A 30 2.26 -7.20 -2.71
N ARG A 31 3.31 -7.40 -1.91
CA ARG A 31 4.15 -6.29 -1.42
C ARG A 31 4.84 -5.55 -2.56
N LEU A 32 5.39 -6.25 -3.55
CA LEU A 32 5.98 -5.61 -4.72
C LEU A 32 4.93 -4.78 -5.48
N GLY A 33 3.75 -5.35 -5.72
CA GLY A 33 2.60 -4.64 -6.31
C GLY A 33 2.27 -3.35 -5.56
N ALA A 34 2.23 -3.40 -4.24
CA ALA A 34 1.86 -2.27 -3.41
C ALA A 34 2.89 -1.11 -3.44
N VAL A 35 4.19 -1.41 -3.50
CA VAL A 35 5.25 -0.43 -3.19
C VAL A 35 6.13 -0.01 -4.37
N VAL A 36 6.14 -0.78 -5.47
CA VAL A 36 6.86 -0.40 -6.68
C VAL A 36 6.00 0.55 -7.49
N GLY A 37 6.57 1.68 -7.94
CA GLY A 37 5.77 2.75 -8.56
C GLY A 37 4.69 3.28 -7.61
N LEU A 38 5.06 3.49 -6.35
CA LEU A 38 4.13 3.86 -5.29
C LEU A 38 3.45 5.20 -5.60
N SER A 39 2.13 5.13 -5.72
CA SER A 39 1.22 6.26 -5.89
C SER A 39 0.04 6.04 -4.96
N VAL A 40 -0.24 7.00 -4.09
CA VAL A 40 -1.35 6.94 -3.13
C VAL A 40 -2.38 8.00 -3.49
N LYS A 41 -3.64 7.69 -3.25
CA LYS A 41 -4.75 8.60 -3.53
C LYS A 41 -4.72 9.83 -2.62
N ASP A 42 -4.34 9.64 -1.36
CA ASP A 42 -4.41 10.62 -0.28
C ASP A 42 -3.48 10.16 0.86
N ARG A 43 -2.99 11.09 1.69
CA ARG A 43 -2.14 10.84 2.85
C ARG A 43 -2.64 11.40 4.18
N ASP A 44 -3.74 12.14 4.21
CA ASP A 44 -4.31 12.76 5.42
C ASP A 44 -5.75 12.32 5.76
N LEU A 45 -6.35 11.47 4.92
CA LEU A 45 -7.63 10.82 5.22
C LEU A 45 -7.58 9.97 6.51
N ALA A 46 -8.35 10.37 7.52
CA ALA A 46 -8.30 9.74 8.85
C ALA A 46 -9.05 8.40 8.98
N THR A 47 -9.90 8.05 8.01
CA THR A 47 -10.65 6.79 8.00
C THR A 47 -10.62 6.15 6.61
N PRO A 48 -10.57 4.81 6.51
CA PRO A 48 -10.70 4.14 5.22
C PRO A 48 -11.98 4.59 4.49
N PRO A 49 -11.95 4.77 3.16
CA PRO A 49 -13.16 5.01 2.37
C PRO A 49 -14.22 3.94 2.64
N ALA A 50 -15.50 4.31 2.58
CA ALA A 50 -16.61 3.37 2.77
C ALA A 50 -16.68 2.30 1.67
N THR A 51 -16.23 2.65 0.45
CA THR A 51 -16.25 1.79 -0.74
C THR A 51 -14.88 1.75 -1.41
N PRO A 52 -13.85 1.17 -0.76
CA PRO A 52 -12.52 1.07 -1.34
C PRO A 52 -12.51 -0.02 -2.41
N VAL A 53 -11.77 0.20 -3.49
CA VAL A 53 -11.55 -0.81 -4.55
C VAL A 53 -10.14 -1.38 -4.46
N ASP A 54 -9.97 -2.63 -4.90
CA ASP A 54 -8.65 -3.25 -4.93
C ASP A 54 -7.70 -2.40 -5.81
N GLY A 55 -6.49 -2.14 -5.30
CA GLY A 55 -5.51 -1.25 -5.90
C GLY A 55 -5.44 0.12 -5.24
N ASP A 56 -6.45 0.48 -4.45
CA ASP A 56 -6.43 1.72 -3.68
C ASP A 56 -5.29 1.72 -2.67
N ARG A 57 -4.50 2.80 -2.67
CA ARG A 57 -3.36 2.99 -1.79
C ARG A 57 -3.45 4.32 -1.06
N TYR A 58 -3.07 4.33 0.21
CA TYR A 58 -3.11 5.49 1.10
C TYR A 58 -1.89 5.50 2.02
N ILE A 59 -1.41 6.68 2.40
CA ILE A 59 -0.54 6.82 3.58
C ILE A 59 -1.46 7.01 4.79
N VAL A 60 -1.27 6.21 5.84
CA VAL A 60 -2.10 6.32 7.06
C VAL A 60 -1.63 7.50 7.92
N PRO A 61 -2.49 8.49 8.22
CA PRO A 61 -2.12 9.62 9.07
C PRO A 61 -2.01 9.24 10.56
N ALA A 62 -1.39 10.13 11.35
CA ALA A 62 -1.17 9.91 12.78
C ALA A 62 -2.46 9.70 13.60
N ALA A 63 -3.56 10.34 13.21
CA ALA A 63 -4.85 10.28 13.89
C ALA A 63 -5.85 9.31 13.22
N ALA A 64 -5.37 8.32 12.47
CA ALA A 64 -6.24 7.39 11.77
C ALA A 64 -7.07 6.52 12.72
N THR A 65 -8.29 6.20 12.31
CA THR A 65 -9.24 5.36 13.06
C THR A 65 -9.78 4.20 12.22
N GLY A 66 -10.66 3.39 12.80
CA GLY A 66 -11.22 2.21 12.14
C GLY A 66 -10.13 1.19 11.78
N ALA A 67 -10.19 0.63 10.57
CA ALA A 67 -9.21 -0.36 10.13
C ALA A 67 -7.77 0.19 10.08
N TRP A 68 -7.58 1.51 9.99
CA TRP A 68 -6.27 2.15 9.90
C TRP A 68 -5.67 2.53 11.28
N ALA A 69 -6.40 2.32 12.37
CA ALA A 69 -5.93 2.65 13.72
C ALA A 69 -4.59 1.98 14.06
N GLY A 70 -3.63 2.75 14.58
CA GLY A 70 -2.30 2.28 14.96
C GLY A 70 -1.37 1.93 13.79
N ARG A 71 -1.72 2.30 12.56
CA ARG A 71 -0.92 2.04 11.34
C ARG A 71 -0.25 3.28 10.76
N THR A 72 -0.05 4.32 11.58
CA THR A 72 0.57 5.59 11.19
C THR A 72 1.82 5.40 10.31
N ASP A 73 1.93 6.24 9.29
CA ASP A 73 2.97 6.26 8.24
C ASP A 73 3.00 5.04 7.30
N GLN A 74 2.29 3.95 7.61
CA GLN A 74 2.27 2.76 6.75
C GLN A 74 1.50 3.05 5.46
N ILE A 75 1.91 2.37 4.38
CA ILE A 75 1.13 2.31 3.16
C ILE A 75 0.00 1.30 3.38
N ALA A 76 -1.24 1.78 3.42
CA ALA A 76 -2.43 0.94 3.36
C ALA A 76 -2.75 0.66 1.89
N VAL A 77 -2.90 -0.61 1.52
CA VAL A 77 -3.28 -1.04 0.17
C VAL A 77 -4.47 -1.99 0.24
N ARG A 78 -5.42 -1.84 -0.68
CA ARG A 78 -6.58 -2.73 -0.79
C ARG A 78 -6.26 -3.86 -1.77
N ILE A 79 -6.25 -5.11 -1.30
CA ILE A 79 -5.96 -6.30 -2.12
C ILE A 79 -6.94 -7.41 -1.74
N ALA A 80 -7.60 -8.01 -2.74
CA ALA A 80 -8.56 -9.10 -2.56
C ALA A 80 -9.62 -8.79 -1.48
N GLY A 81 -10.11 -7.55 -1.42
CA GLY A 81 -11.12 -7.15 -0.45
C GLY A 81 -10.63 -7.00 0.99
N ALA A 82 -9.32 -6.96 1.23
CA ALA A 82 -8.71 -6.72 2.54
C ALA A 82 -7.71 -5.56 2.51
N TRP A 83 -7.53 -4.89 3.65
CA TRP A 83 -6.43 -3.93 3.81
C TRP A 83 -5.16 -4.67 4.20
N GLU A 84 -4.11 -4.49 3.40
CA GLU A 84 -2.74 -4.84 3.76
C GLU A 84 -1.95 -3.57 4.09
N TYR A 85 -0.93 -3.70 4.93
CA TYR A 85 -0.16 -2.55 5.41
C TYR A 85 1.32 -2.83 5.28
N HIS A 86 2.06 -1.85 4.76
CA HIS A 86 3.49 -1.95 4.57
C HIS A 86 4.19 -0.77 5.23
N ALA A 87 5.04 -1.07 6.23
CA ALA A 87 5.90 -0.09 6.84
C ALA A 87 6.94 0.42 5.82
N PRO A 88 7.01 1.75 5.59
CA PRO A 88 7.97 2.32 4.67
C PRO A 88 9.39 2.23 5.23
N LYS A 89 10.37 2.31 4.32
CA LYS A 89 11.79 2.46 4.68
C LYS A 89 12.27 3.84 4.24
N ILE A 90 13.29 4.36 4.92
CA ILE A 90 13.91 5.64 4.54
C ILE A 90 14.28 5.61 3.05
N GLY A 91 13.92 6.68 2.34
CA GLY A 91 14.15 6.83 0.90
C GLY A 91 13.01 6.30 0.02
N TRP A 92 12.00 5.62 0.58
CA TRP A 92 10.79 5.30 -0.19
C TRP A 92 10.15 6.58 -0.71
N THR A 93 9.82 6.55 -2.00
CA THR A 93 9.25 7.68 -2.72
C THR A 93 7.81 7.34 -3.08
N CYS A 94 6.91 8.31 -2.93
CA CYS A 94 5.48 8.16 -3.14
C CYS A 94 4.94 9.38 -3.88
N PHE A 95 4.22 9.18 -4.98
CA PHE A 95 3.38 10.24 -5.53
C PHE A 95 2.07 10.30 -4.75
N VAL A 96 1.64 11.49 -4.37
CA VAL A 96 0.39 11.73 -3.64
C VAL A 96 -0.56 12.42 -4.61
N GLU A 97 -1.58 11.70 -5.06
CA GLU A 97 -2.37 12.03 -6.25
C GLU A 97 -3.26 13.26 -6.08
N ASP A 98 -3.92 13.40 -4.93
CA ASP A 98 -4.80 14.53 -4.61
C ASP A 98 -4.04 15.85 -4.41
N GLU A 99 -2.79 15.77 -3.96
CA GLU A 99 -1.91 16.92 -3.76
C GLU A 99 -1.02 17.24 -4.98
N GLY A 100 -0.78 16.27 -5.86
CA GLY A 100 0.13 16.42 -7.00
C GLY A 100 1.60 16.56 -6.59
N VAL A 101 2.00 15.91 -5.50
CA VAL A 101 3.37 16.02 -4.96
C VAL A 101 4.10 14.69 -4.88
N LEU A 102 5.42 14.74 -5.01
CA LEU A 102 6.30 13.62 -4.71
C LEU A 102 6.80 13.74 -3.26
N SER A 103 6.43 12.80 -2.40
CA SER A 103 6.88 12.69 -1.02
C SER A 103 7.93 11.59 -0.84
N VAL A 104 8.82 11.77 0.14
CA VAL A 104 9.87 10.81 0.49
C VAL A 104 9.79 10.50 1.98
N TYR A 105 9.85 9.21 2.32
CA TYR A 105 9.90 8.78 3.72
C TYR A 105 11.29 9.02 4.32
N LYS A 106 11.33 9.71 5.47
CA LYS A 106 12.53 10.05 6.24
C LYS A 106 12.47 9.42 7.63
N ALA A 107 13.53 9.55 8.42
CA ALA A 107 13.56 9.11 9.81
C ALA A 107 12.48 9.78 10.69
N THR A 108 11.96 10.94 10.28
CA THR A 108 10.91 11.70 10.97
C THR A 108 9.53 11.53 10.33
N GLY A 109 9.33 10.55 9.43
CA GLY A 109 8.10 10.36 8.67
C GLY A 109 8.16 10.86 7.23
N TRP A 110 7.00 10.88 6.56
CA TRP A 110 6.85 11.38 5.19
C TRP A 110 7.15 12.88 5.08
N SER A 111 7.88 13.29 4.04
CA SER A 111 8.14 14.71 3.78
C SER A 111 6.87 15.44 3.33
N PRO A 112 6.80 16.78 3.45
CA PRO A 112 5.71 17.57 2.88
C PRO A 112 5.53 17.35 1.37
N GLY A 113 6.56 16.88 0.69
CA GLY A 113 6.55 16.62 -0.75
C GLY A 113 7.02 17.83 -1.56
N ILE A 114 7.23 17.60 -2.86
CA ILE A 114 7.57 18.61 -3.86
C ILE A 114 6.57 18.48 -5.01
N ALA A 115 5.98 19.58 -5.45
CA ALA A 115 5.05 19.60 -6.57
C ALA A 115 5.72 19.09 -7.86
N VAL A 116 4.96 18.35 -8.67
CA VAL A 116 5.42 17.74 -9.94
C VAL A 116 4.70 18.36 -11.13
#